data_AF-A0A6B2Z6I8-F1
#
_entry.id   AF-A0A6B2Z6I8-F1
#
_cell.length_a   1.000
_cell.length_b   1.000
_cell.length_c   1.000
_cell.angle_alpha   90.00
_cell.angle_beta   90.00
_cell.angle_gamma   90.00
#
_symmetry.space_group_name_H-M   'P 1'
#
loop_
_entity.id
_entity.type
_entity.pdbx_description
1 polymer ?
#
loop_
_entity_poly.entity_id
_entity_poly.type
_entity_poly.pdbx_seq_one_letter_code
_entity_poly.pdbx_strand_id
1 'polypeptide(L)' 'MSLRALQQKTGLDRGYLSRMERGHIQEPADTPLQQVAAALRVTTDAITHKEKT' A
#
# COMPACT_ATOMS: atom_id res chain seq x y z
N MET A 1 10.74 4.33 4.67
CA MET A 1 10.64 3.02 5.36
C MET A 1 10.92 1.92 4.34
N SER A 2 11.56 0.80 4.69
CA SER A 2 11.79 -0.30 3.73
C SER A 2 10.56 -1.22 3.59
N LEU A 3 10.43 -1.95 2.47
CA LEU A 3 9.38 -2.95 2.28
C LEU A 3 9.38 -4.04 3.36
N ARG A 4 10.57 -4.42 3.85
CA ARG A 4 10.69 -5.34 4.99
C ARG A 4 10.05 -4.76 6.24
N ALA A 5 10.31 -3.50 6.56
CA ALA A 5 9.71 -2.84 7.71
C ALA A 5 8.19 -2.65 7.55
N LEU A 6 7.71 -2.38 6.32
CA LEU A 6 6.29 -2.30 6.02
C LEU A 6 5.59 -3.64 6.24
N GLN A 7 6.16 -4.74 5.71
CA GLN A 7 5.67 -6.10 5.94
C GLN A 7 5.57 -6.42 7.44
N GLN A 8 6.58 -6.08 8.25
CA GLN A 8 6.53 -6.33 9.70
C GLN A 8 5.44 -5.53 10.41
N LYS A 9 5.07 -4.35 9.89
CA LYS A 9 4.01 -3.51 10.45
C LYS A 9 2.61 -3.93 10.01
N THR A 10 2.45 -4.37 8.76
CA THR A 10 1.13 -4.64 8.16
C THR A 10 0.77 -6.12 8.16
N GLY A 11 1.76 -7.01 8.25
CA GLY A 11 1.58 -8.45 8.01
C GLY A 11 1.39 -8.82 6.53
N LEU A 12 1.43 -7.85 5.62
CA LEU A 12 1.24 -8.08 4.19
C LEU A 12 2.48 -8.71 3.55
N ASP A 13 2.27 -9.53 2.53
CA ASP A 13 3.35 -10.14 1.76
C ASP A 13 4.28 -9.08 1.13
N ARG A 14 5.59 -9.35 1.17
CA ARG A 14 6.60 -8.43 0.61
C ARG A 14 6.44 -8.24 -0.89
N GLY A 15 6.08 -9.30 -1.62
CA GLY A 15 5.84 -9.27 -3.05
C GLY A 15 4.60 -8.45 -3.39
N TYR A 16 3.52 -8.61 -2.63
CA TYR A 16 2.32 -7.77 -2.71
C TYR A 16 2.64 -6.29 -2.50
N LEU A 17 3.35 -5.95 -1.41
CA LEU A 17 3.77 -4.57 -1.14
C LEU A 17 4.66 -4.00 -2.25
N SER A 18 5.57 -4.79 -2.81
CA SER A 18 6.41 -4.37 -3.93
C SER A 18 5.63 -4.14 -5.24
N ARG A 19 4.56 -4.91 -5.49
CA ARG A 19 3.67 -4.66 -6.63
C ARG A 19 2.84 -3.39 -6.42
N MET A 20 2.35 -3.16 -5.21
CA MET A 20 1.63 -1.94 -4.84
C MET A 20 2.51 -0.70 -5.01
N GLU A 21 3.75 -0.71 -4.50
CA GLU A 21 4.71 0.40 -4.62
C GLU A 21 5.04 0.75 -6.07
N ARG A 22 5.10 -0.26 -6.95
CA ARG A 22 5.40 -0.08 -8.38
C ARG A 22 4.18 0.24 -9.23
N GLY A 23 2.99 0.40 -8.63
CA GLY A 23 1.75 0.64 -9.37
C GLY A 23 1.28 -0.55 -10.22
N HIS A 24 1.77 -1.76 -9.94
CA HIS A 24 1.32 -2.98 -10.64
C HIS A 24 -0.01 -3.52 -10.10
N ILE A 25 -0.61 -2.84 -9.12
CA ILE A 25 -1.94 -3.11 -8.59
C ILE A 25 -2.76 -1.85 -8.83
N GLN A 26 -3.62 -1.89 -9.83
CA GLN A 26 -4.48 -0.75 -10.20
C GLN A 26 -5.56 -0.51 -9.14
N GLU A 27 -6.15 -1.59 -8.62
CA GLU A 27 -7.21 -1.56 -7.61
C GLU A 27 -6.85 -2.45 -6.42
N PRO A 28 -6.08 -1.94 -5.44
CA PRO A 28 -5.84 -2.70 -4.21
C PRO A 28 -7.14 -2.80 -3.41
N ALA A 29 -7.38 -3.95 -2.79
CA ALA A 29 -8.50 -4.10 -1.86
C ALA A 29 -8.38 -3.10 -0.69
N ASP A 30 -9.53 -2.64 -0.19
CA ASP A 30 -9.60 -1.59 0.85
C ASP A 30 -8.81 -1.97 2.11
N THR A 31 -8.88 -3.22 2.55
CA THR A 31 -8.21 -3.69 3.77
C THR A 31 -6.68 -3.56 3.68
N PRO A 32 -5.98 -4.15 2.69
CA PRO A 32 -4.55 -3.90 2.50
C PRO A 32 -4.18 -2.42 2.34
N LEU A 33 -5.01 -1.65 1.62
CA LEU A 33 -4.77 -0.23 1.42
C LEU A 33 -4.81 0.55 2.74
N GLN A 34 -5.83 0.31 3.57
CA GLN A 34 -5.97 0.90 4.90
C GLN A 34 -4.83 0.49 5.82
N GLN A 35 -4.40 -0.77 5.79
CA GLN A 35 -3.26 -1.26 6.58
C GLN A 35 -1.97 -0.53 6.22
N VAL A 36 -1.71 -0.33 4.92
CA VAL A 36 -0.54 0.41 4.44
C VAL A 36 -0.63 1.89 4.83
N ALA A 37 -1.78 2.54 4.62
CA ALA A 37 -2.00 3.93 5.02
C ALA A 37 -1.77 4.15 6.52
N ALA A 38 -2.33 3.27 7.37
CA ALA A 38 -2.14 3.30 8.81
C ALA A 38 -0.67 3.10 9.22
N ALA A 39 0.03 2.15 8.59
CA ALA A 39 1.45 1.91 8.85
C ALA A 39 2.34 3.10 8.48
N LEU A 40 1.93 3.87 7.45
CA LEU A 40 2.59 5.09 7.00
C LEU A 40 2.10 6.36 7.72
N ARG A 41 1.05 6.26 8.54
CA ARG A 41 0.39 7.39 9.23
C ARG A 41 -0.11 8.46 8.28
N VAL A 42 -0.69 8.03 7.16
CA VAL A 42 -1.30 8.88 6.14
C VAL A 42 -2.72 8.42 5.86
N THR A 43 -3.50 9.22 5.14
CA THR A 43 -4.81 8.79 4.63
C THR A 43 -4.64 7.90 3.40
N THR A 44 -5.65 7.08 3.09
CA THR A 44 -5.63 6.26 1.87
C THR A 44 -5.54 7.14 0.62
N ASP A 45 -6.21 8.29 0.59
CA ASP A 45 -6.13 9.30 -0.48
C ASP A 45 -4.71 9.81 -0.73
N ALA A 46 -3.86 9.89 0.30
CA ALA A 46 -2.46 10.29 0.13
C ALA A 46 -1.60 9.25 -0.60
N ILE A 47 -2.06 8.00 -0.70
CA ILE A 47 -1.34 6.88 -1.33
C ILE A 47 -2.11 6.25 -2.50
N THR A 48 -3.28 6.79 -2.85
CA THR A 48 -4.04 6.44 -4.05
C THR A 48 -4.19 7.67 -4.92
N HIS A 49 -3.92 7.54 -6.21
CA HIS A 49 -4.30 8.57 -7.17
C HIS A 49 -5.38 7.97 -8.05
N LYS A 50 -6.53 8.64 -8.16
CA LYS A 50 -7.49 8.32 -9.21
C LYS A 50 -6.82 8.67 -10.53
N GLU A 51 -6.49 7.66 -11.34
CA GLU A 51 -6.12 7.93 -12.73
C GLU A 51 -7.29 8.66 -13.38
N LYS A 52 -7.04 9.88 -13.85
CA LYS A 52 -8.02 10.64 -14.63
C LYS A 52 -8.00 10.04 -16.03
N THR A 53 -8.94 9.16 -16.32
CA THR A 53 -9.22 8.65 -17.67
C THR A 53 -10.57 9.15 -18.13
#